data_AF-A0A7R8W1C6-F1
#
_entry.id   AF-A0A7R8W1C6-F1
#
_cell.length_a   1.000
_cell.length_b   1.000
_cell.length_c   1.000
_cell.angle_alpha   90.00
_cell.angle_beta   90.00
_cell.angle_gamma   90.00
#
_symmetry.space_group_name_H-M   'P 1'
#
loop_
_entity.id
_entity.type
_entity.pdbx_description
1 polymer ?
#
loop_
_entity_poly.entity_id
_entity_poly.type
_entity_poly.pdbx_seq_one_letter_code
_entity_poly.pdbx_strand_id
1 'polypeptide(L)'
;VYFQRVLSSKTAGRAQVLSYVAAAGCILMAIPPVLIGAIAKATHWNETDYKGPYPLTEDQTSMILPMVLQHLTPDFVSFFGLGAVSAAVMSSADSSVLSASSMFARNVYKLIFRQRASEMEVIWVMRVAILIVGVLSTVMALTIPSIYGLW
;
A
#
# COMPACT_ATOMS: atom_id res chain seq x y z
N VAL A 1 -11.03 4.08 4.05
CA VAL A 1 -11.34 2.67 3.72
C VAL A 1 -11.86 1.84 4.90
N TYR A 2 -11.16 1.73 6.04
CA TYR A 2 -11.63 0.91 7.19
C TYR A 2 -13.04 1.28 7.66
N PHE A 3 -13.28 2.57 7.98
CA PHE A 3 -14.60 3.04 8.38
C PHE A 3 -15.67 2.84 7.31
N GLN A 4 -15.32 2.94 6.02
CA GLN A 4 -16.27 2.65 4.93
C GLN A 4 -16.68 1.18 4.92
N ARG A 5 -15.75 0.24 5.20
CA ARG A 5 -16.05 -1.20 5.26
C ARG A 5 -16.84 -1.58 6.52
N VAL A 6 -16.49 -0.98 7.66
CA VAL A 6 -17.22 -1.15 8.93
C VAL A 6 -18.66 -0.65 8.80
N LEU A 7 -18.86 0.54 8.21
CA LEU A 7 -20.19 1.13 8.02
C LEU A 7 -21.01 0.47 6.90
N SER A 8 -20.38 -0.23 5.96
CA SER A 8 -21.07 -1.06 4.95
C SER A 8 -21.57 -2.42 5.49
N SER A 9 -21.22 -2.77 6.74
CA SER A 9 -21.62 -4.04 7.34
C SER A 9 -23.09 -4.02 7.74
N LYS A 10 -23.82 -5.11 7.46
CA LYS A 10 -25.28 -5.21 7.71
C LYS A 10 -25.69 -5.08 9.18
N THR A 11 -24.77 -5.21 10.14
CA THR A 11 -25.08 -5.21 11.58
C THR A 11 -23.87 -4.77 12.42
N ALA A 12 -24.11 -4.03 13.51
CA ALA A 12 -23.07 -3.55 14.43
C ALA A 12 -22.23 -4.70 15.04
N GLY A 13 -22.85 -5.81 15.42
CA GLY A 13 -22.12 -6.97 15.96
C GLY A 13 -21.14 -7.59 14.95
N ARG A 14 -21.51 -7.64 13.66
CA ARG A 14 -20.60 -8.14 12.60
C ARG A 14 -19.42 -7.20 12.38
N ALA A 15 -19.67 -5.89 12.44
CA ALA A 15 -18.62 -4.88 12.35
C ALA A 15 -17.60 -5.01 13.51
N GLN A 16 -18.07 -5.24 14.74
CA GLN A 16 -17.21 -5.46 15.90
C GLN A 16 -16.38 -6.75 15.77
N VAL A 17 -17.01 -7.87 15.42
CA VAL A 17 -16.29 -9.14 15.22
C VAL A 17 -15.24 -9.00 14.13
N LEU A 18 -15.56 -8.34 13.01
CA LEU A 18 -14.60 -8.08 11.94
C LEU A 18 -13.40 -7.24 12.44
N SER A 19 -13.65 -6.29 13.33
CA SER A 19 -12.62 -5.43 13.92
C SER A 19 -11.68 -6.22 14.85
N TYR A 20 -12.23 -7.09 15.70
CA TYR A 20 -11.44 -7.95 16.59
C TYR A 20 -10.63 -8.99 15.80
N VAL A 21 -11.25 -9.61 14.79
CA VAL A 21 -10.56 -10.55 13.89
C VAL A 21 -9.45 -9.86 13.12
N ALA A 22 -9.70 -8.64 12.62
CA ALA A 22 -8.67 -7.84 11.94
C ALA A 22 -7.51 -7.49 12.88
N ALA A 23 -7.79 -7.10 14.13
CA ALA A 23 -6.75 -6.80 15.11
C ALA A 23 -5.85 -8.01 15.41
N ALA A 24 -6.44 -9.19 15.64
CA ALA A 24 -5.68 -10.43 15.81
C ALA A 24 -4.91 -10.80 14.53
N GLY A 25 -5.54 -10.63 13.37
CA GLY A 25 -4.91 -10.83 12.07
C GLY A 25 -3.70 -9.93 11.84
N CYS A 26 -3.75 -8.66 12.26
CA CYS A 26 -2.63 -7.73 12.16
C CYS A 26 -1.42 -8.18 12.98
N ILE A 27 -1.64 -8.73 14.19
CA ILE A 27 -0.55 -9.25 15.03
C ILE A 27 0.14 -10.42 14.32
N LEU A 28 -0.65 -11.36 13.78
CA LEU A 28 -0.09 -12.50 13.05
C LEU A 28 0.64 -12.06 11.78
N MET A 29 0.09 -11.07 11.05
CA MET A 29 0.68 -10.54 9.82
C MET A 29 1.93 -9.67 10.05
N ALA A 30 2.22 -9.28 11.30
CA ALA A 30 3.47 -8.61 11.64
C ALA A 30 4.66 -9.58 11.74
N ILE A 31 4.41 -10.89 11.94
CA ILE A 31 5.46 -11.90 12.11
C ILE A 31 6.31 -12.05 10.84
N PRO A 32 5.75 -12.23 9.62
CA PRO A 32 6.56 -12.44 8.43
C PRO A 32 7.53 -11.29 8.09
N PRO A 33 7.11 -9.99 8.11
CA PRO A 33 8.04 -8.89 7.88
C PRO A 33 9.22 -8.86 8.87
N VAL A 34 8.96 -9.15 10.15
CA VAL A 34 10.00 -9.19 11.19
C VAL A 34 10.97 -10.34 10.95
N LEU A 35 10.47 -11.53 10.57
CA LEU A 35 11.32 -12.68 10.24
C LEU A 35 12.20 -12.38 9.03
N ILE A 36 11.67 -11.75 7.99
CA ILE A 36 12.45 -11.38 6.80
C ILE A 36 13.56 -10.39 7.16
N GLY A 37 13.28 -9.40 8.01
CA GLY A 37 14.30 -8.48 8.52
C GLY A 37 15.36 -9.17 9.38
N ALA A 38 14.97 -10.13 10.22
CA ALA A 38 15.90 -10.92 11.02
C ALA A 38 16.82 -11.80 10.14
N ILE A 39 16.26 -12.45 9.12
CA ILE A 39 17.02 -13.24 8.13
C ILE A 39 18.00 -12.33 7.40
N ALA A 40 17.56 -11.16 6.92
CA ALA A 40 18.43 -10.20 6.24
C ALA A 40 19.62 -9.77 7.10
N LYS A 41 19.43 -9.62 8.41
CA LYS A 41 20.52 -9.28 9.35
C LYS A 41 21.49 -10.44 9.59
N ALA A 42 20.96 -11.68 9.63
CA ALA A 42 21.75 -12.88 9.91
C ALA A 42 22.50 -13.41 8.68
N THR A 43 22.07 -13.05 7.47
CA THR A 43 22.70 -13.48 6.22
C THR A 43 24.10 -12.87 6.04
N HIS A 44 25.07 -13.72 5.71
CA HIS A 44 26.39 -13.30 5.24
C HIS A 44 26.31 -12.85 3.77
N TRP A 45 25.97 -11.58 3.54
CA TRP A 45 25.82 -11.00 2.20
C TRP A 45 27.08 -11.08 1.33
N ASN A 46 28.25 -11.31 1.93
CA ASN A 46 29.51 -11.48 1.20
C ASN A 46 29.64 -12.85 0.53
N GLU A 47 28.82 -13.82 0.92
CA GLU A 47 28.79 -15.19 0.37
C GLU A 47 27.61 -15.43 -0.59
N THR A 48 26.74 -14.42 -0.77
CA THR A 48 25.62 -14.48 -1.72
C THR A 48 26.00 -13.85 -3.05
N ASP A 49 25.11 -13.95 -4.06
CA ASP A 49 25.28 -13.29 -5.36
C ASP A 49 25.26 -11.75 -5.30
N TYR A 50 25.11 -11.17 -4.11
CA TYR A 50 25.07 -9.73 -3.88
C TYR A 50 26.49 -9.11 -3.97
N LYS A 51 26.70 -8.23 -4.94
CA LYS A 51 28.00 -7.56 -5.20
C LYS A 51 28.05 -6.09 -4.75
N GLY A 52 27.10 -5.64 -3.94
CA GLY A 52 27.02 -4.26 -3.51
C GLY A 52 27.90 -3.92 -2.30
N PRO A 53 27.96 -2.64 -1.90
CA PRO A 53 28.70 -2.22 -0.71
C PRO A 53 28.12 -2.88 0.56
N TYR A 54 29.01 -3.27 1.47
CA TYR A 54 28.67 -3.82 2.78
C TYR A 54 29.43 -3.05 3.87
N PRO A 55 28.81 -2.66 5.00
CA PRO A 55 27.43 -2.92 5.43
C PRO A 55 26.36 -2.20 4.59
N LEU A 56 25.13 -2.75 4.57
CA LEU A 56 24.00 -2.20 3.81
C LEU A 56 23.77 -0.72 4.18
N THR A 57 23.64 0.14 3.17
CA THR A 57 23.32 1.56 3.34
C THR A 57 21.85 1.74 3.77
N GLU A 58 21.46 2.90 4.31
CA GLU A 58 20.05 3.17 4.71
C GLU A 58 19.05 2.96 3.56
N ASP A 59 19.41 3.36 2.34
CA ASP A 59 18.58 3.16 1.15
C ASP A 59 18.36 1.67 0.85
N GLN A 60 19.40 0.85 1.02
CA GLN A 60 19.32 -0.59 0.82
C GLN A 60 18.55 -1.27 1.96
N THR A 61 18.63 -0.73 3.16
CA THR A 61 17.83 -1.20 4.31
C THR A 61 16.33 -1.09 4.03
N SER A 62 15.89 -0.02 3.36
CA SER A 62 14.51 0.15 2.91
C SER A 62 14.08 -0.88 1.85
N MET A 63 15.04 -1.45 1.11
CA MET A 63 14.85 -2.46 0.08
C MET A 63 15.18 -3.89 0.54
N ILE A 64 15.25 -4.15 1.85
CA ILE A 64 15.57 -5.48 2.39
C ILE A 64 14.60 -6.55 1.89
N LEU A 65 13.30 -6.28 1.89
CA LEU A 65 12.28 -7.24 1.46
C LEU A 65 12.52 -7.75 0.03
N PRO A 66 12.64 -6.88 -1.00
CA PRO A 66 12.94 -7.34 -2.34
C PRO A 66 14.34 -7.95 -2.47
N MET A 67 15.35 -7.43 -1.76
CA MET A 67 16.70 -8.02 -1.79
C MET A 67 16.74 -9.44 -1.25
N VAL A 68 16.05 -9.73 -0.15
CA VAL A 68 15.95 -11.08 0.42
C VAL A 68 15.23 -12.01 -0.55
N LEU A 69 14.12 -11.58 -1.13
CA LEU A 69 13.41 -12.40 -2.12
C LEU A 69 14.27 -12.67 -3.36
N GLN A 70 15.08 -11.72 -3.80
CA GLN A 70 15.90 -11.89 -5.01
C GLN A 70 17.16 -12.73 -4.79
N HIS A 71 17.86 -12.58 -3.66
CA HIS A 71 19.17 -13.19 -3.44
C HIS A 71 19.15 -14.43 -2.55
N LEU A 72 18.07 -14.65 -1.78
CA LEU A 72 17.97 -15.79 -0.85
C LEU A 72 16.90 -16.81 -1.26
N THR A 73 16.14 -16.57 -2.33
CA THR A 73 15.11 -17.51 -2.80
C THR A 73 15.34 -17.91 -4.26
N PRO A 74 14.88 -19.10 -4.69
CA PRO A 74 14.98 -19.53 -6.08
C PRO A 74 14.24 -18.57 -7.02
N ASP A 75 14.70 -18.44 -8.27
CA ASP A 75 14.16 -17.51 -9.27
C ASP A 75 12.63 -17.51 -9.38
N PHE A 76 12.02 -18.71 -9.34
CA PHE A 76 10.56 -18.84 -9.40
C PHE A 76 9.88 -18.22 -8.18
N VAL A 77 10.38 -18.46 -6.97
CA VAL A 77 9.81 -17.92 -5.73
C VAL A 77 9.99 -16.41 -5.68
N SER A 78 11.14 -15.91 -6.14
CA SER A 78 11.41 -14.48 -6.24
C SER A 78 10.41 -13.79 -7.18
N PHE A 79 10.17 -14.35 -8.37
CA PHE A 79 9.24 -13.81 -9.35
C PHE A 79 7.81 -13.70 -8.78
N PHE A 80 7.29 -14.78 -8.20
CA PHE A 80 5.96 -14.77 -7.59
C PHE A 80 5.90 -13.90 -6.33
N GLY A 81 6.95 -13.90 -5.50
CA GLY A 81 7.02 -13.14 -4.26
C GLY A 81 7.05 -11.63 -4.51
N LEU A 82 7.91 -11.16 -5.40
CA LEU A 82 7.98 -9.75 -5.82
C LEU A 82 6.67 -9.32 -6.50
N GLY A 83 6.08 -10.20 -7.32
CA GLY A 83 4.76 -9.98 -7.90
C GLY A 83 3.67 -9.84 -6.85
N ALA A 84 3.66 -10.69 -5.82
CA ALA A 84 2.70 -10.64 -4.73
C ALA A 84 2.85 -9.36 -3.88
N VAL A 85 4.08 -8.94 -3.57
CA VAL A 85 4.35 -7.67 -2.86
C VAL A 85 3.86 -6.49 -3.70
N SER A 86 4.15 -6.48 -5.00
CA SER A 86 3.70 -5.42 -5.92
C SER A 86 2.18 -5.35 -5.99
N ALA A 87 1.51 -6.50 -6.09
CA ALA A 87 0.05 -6.60 -6.09
C ALA A 87 -0.56 -6.12 -4.76
N ALA A 88 0.06 -6.44 -3.62
CA ALA A 88 -0.39 -6.00 -2.30
C ALA A 88 -0.28 -4.47 -2.13
N VAL A 89 0.83 -3.88 -2.59
CA VAL A 89 1.03 -2.41 -2.58
C VAL A 89 0.02 -1.73 -3.50
N MET A 90 -0.18 -2.26 -4.72
CA MET A 90 -1.17 -1.72 -5.66
C MET A 90 -2.59 -1.76 -5.07
N SER A 91 -2.99 -2.87 -4.44
CA SER A 91 -4.30 -3.00 -3.78
C SER A 91 -4.53 -1.93 -2.69
N SER A 92 -3.47 -1.60 -1.95
CA SER A 92 -3.50 -0.56 -0.91
C SER A 92 -3.56 0.85 -1.51
N ALA A 93 -2.79 1.10 -2.57
CA ALA A 93 -2.81 2.35 -3.32
C ALA A 93 -4.19 2.60 -3.96
N ASP A 94 -4.75 1.60 -4.65
CA ASP A 94 -6.07 1.65 -5.28
C ASP A 94 -7.16 2.01 -4.27
N SER A 95 -7.14 1.36 -3.10
CA SER A 95 -8.10 1.63 -2.04
C SER A 95 -7.98 3.07 -1.50
N SER A 96 -6.76 3.61 -1.44
CA SER A 96 -6.49 4.97 -0.96
C SER A 96 -6.95 6.02 -1.98
N VAL A 97 -6.61 5.84 -3.26
CA VAL A 97 -7.03 6.72 -4.36
C VAL A 97 -8.55 6.73 -4.51
N LEU A 98 -9.18 5.56 -4.44
CA LEU A 98 -10.64 5.44 -4.50
C LEU A 98 -11.31 6.14 -3.32
N SER A 99 -10.77 5.98 -2.10
CA SER A 99 -11.29 6.64 -0.90
C SER A 99 -11.19 8.16 -1.00
N ALA A 100 -10.05 8.70 -1.43
CA ALA A 100 -9.85 10.13 -1.63
C ALA A 100 -10.78 10.69 -2.72
N SER A 101 -10.87 9.99 -3.86
CA SER A 101 -11.72 10.41 -4.99
C SER A 101 -13.20 10.37 -4.64
N SER A 102 -13.66 9.37 -3.88
CA SER A 102 -15.04 9.29 -3.41
C SER A 102 -15.38 10.40 -2.43
N MET A 103 -14.47 10.71 -1.50
CA MET A 103 -14.63 11.83 -0.57
C MET A 103 -14.68 13.16 -1.34
N PHE A 104 -13.82 13.37 -2.33
CA PHE A 104 -13.85 14.58 -3.15
C PHE A 104 -15.18 14.73 -3.91
N ALA A 105 -15.60 13.70 -4.64
CA ALA A 105 -16.81 13.77 -5.45
C ALA A 105 -18.10 13.96 -4.62
N ARG A 106 -18.19 13.34 -3.43
CA ARG A 106 -19.38 13.46 -2.57
C ARG A 106 -19.32 14.65 -1.62
N ASN A 107 -18.19 14.90 -0.98
CA ASN A 107 -18.08 15.92 0.07
C ASN A 107 -17.72 17.31 -0.47
N VAL A 108 -17.02 17.39 -1.60
CA VAL A 108 -16.62 18.67 -2.20
C VAL A 108 -17.56 19.00 -3.36
N TYR A 109 -17.61 18.14 -4.38
CA TYR A 109 -18.35 18.47 -5.61
C TYR A 109 -19.88 18.57 -5.39
N LYS A 110 -20.49 17.56 -4.75
CA LYS A 110 -21.95 17.57 -4.51
C LYS A 110 -22.38 18.65 -3.51
N LEU A 111 -21.58 18.94 -2.49
CA LEU A 111 -21.94 19.91 -1.44
C LEU A 111 -21.68 21.38 -1.84
N ILE A 112 -20.55 21.65 -2.50
CA ILE A 112 -20.09 23.02 -2.80
C ILE A 112 -20.52 23.47 -4.20
N PHE A 113 -20.37 22.62 -5.22
CA PHE A 113 -20.60 23.03 -6.61
C PHE A 113 -22.01 22.73 -7.10
N ARG A 114 -22.56 21.54 -6.79
CA ARG A 114 -23.87 21.14 -7.34
C ARG A 114 -24.65 20.18 -6.44
N GLN A 115 -25.50 20.75 -5.58
CA GLN A 115 -26.33 20.04 -4.58
C GLN A 115 -27.34 19.05 -5.17
N ARG A 116 -27.72 19.20 -6.44
CA ARG A 116 -28.62 18.29 -7.17
C ARG A 116 -27.91 17.39 -8.19
N ALA A 117 -26.60 17.16 -8.04
CA ALA A 117 -25.87 16.28 -8.96
C ALA A 117 -26.44 14.85 -8.95
N SER A 118 -26.68 14.31 -10.14
CA SER A 118 -27.12 12.91 -10.33
C SER A 118 -25.99 11.95 -9.99
N GLU A 119 -26.31 10.73 -9.55
CA GLU A 119 -25.29 9.70 -9.23
C GLU A 119 -24.37 9.40 -10.42
N MET A 120 -24.87 9.52 -11.67
CA MET A 120 -24.07 9.35 -12.88
C MET A 120 -23.00 10.45 -13.04
N GLU A 121 -23.34 11.69 -12.66
CA GLU A 121 -22.39 12.82 -12.67
C GLU A 121 -21.32 12.62 -11.59
N VAL A 122 -21.72 12.16 -10.40
CA VAL A 122 -20.78 11.88 -9.30
C VAL A 122 -19.79 10.78 -9.68
N ILE A 123 -20.24 9.73 -10.39
CA ILE A 123 -19.34 8.68 -10.89
C ILE A 123 -18.33 9.23 -11.91
N TRP A 124 -18.77 10.11 -12.81
CA TRP A 124 -17.88 10.76 -13.77
C TRP A 124 -16.83 11.63 -13.08
N VAL A 125 -17.25 12.42 -12.09
CA VAL A 125 -16.34 13.24 -11.27
C VAL A 125 -15.36 12.37 -10.49
N MET A 126 -15.80 11.23 -9.94
CA MET A 126 -14.89 10.28 -9.29
C MET A 126 -13.83 9.75 -10.25
N ARG A 127 -14.19 9.40 -11.50
CA ARG A 127 -13.21 8.92 -12.51
C ARG A 127 -12.17 9.98 -12.85
N VAL A 128 -12.59 11.23 -13.03
CA VAL A 128 -11.68 12.35 -13.28
C VAL A 128 -10.78 12.60 -12.07
N ALA A 129 -11.32 12.56 -10.85
CA ALA A 129 -10.55 12.72 -9.62
C ALA A 129 -9.50 11.61 -9.46
N ILE A 130 -9.82 10.35 -9.78
CA ILE A 130 -8.84 9.24 -9.79
C ILE A 130 -7.68 9.55 -10.73
N LEU A 131 -7.98 10.04 -11.94
CA LEU A 131 -6.95 10.39 -12.93
C LEU A 131 -6.05 11.52 -12.41
N ILE A 132 -6.63 12.59 -11.85
CA ILE A 132 -5.88 13.72 -11.29
C ILE A 132 -5.00 13.27 -10.13
N VAL A 133 -5.56 12.55 -9.16
CA VAL A 133 -4.82 12.04 -7.99
C VAL A 133 -3.72 11.08 -8.43
N GLY A 134 -3.99 10.23 -9.42
CA GLY A 134 -3.00 9.34 -10.03
C GLY A 134 -1.83 10.11 -10.62
N VAL A 135 -2.10 11.10 -11.48
CA VAL A 135 -1.06 11.95 -12.11
C VAL A 135 -0.25 12.69 -11.05
N LEU A 136 -0.91 13.32 -10.06
CA LEU A 136 -0.22 14.02 -8.97
C LEU A 136 0.66 13.07 -8.16
N SER A 137 0.16 11.87 -7.83
CA SER A 137 0.93 10.86 -7.10
C SER A 137 2.14 10.38 -7.90
N THR A 138 2.00 10.18 -9.21
CA THR A 138 3.12 9.82 -10.09
C THR A 138 4.15 10.94 -10.18
N VAL A 139 3.71 12.19 -10.30
CA VAL A 139 4.63 13.34 -10.31
C VAL A 139 5.39 13.44 -8.99
N MET A 140 4.71 13.29 -7.85
CA MET A 140 5.37 13.25 -6.54
C MET A 140 6.38 12.10 -6.44
N ALA A 141 6.02 10.91 -6.92
CA ALA A 141 6.91 9.75 -6.93
C ALA A 141 8.16 9.95 -7.80
N LEU A 142 8.05 10.70 -8.91
CA LEU A 142 9.18 10.99 -9.80
C LEU A 142 10.06 12.16 -9.31
N THR A 143 9.49 13.09 -8.55
CA THR A 143 10.17 14.33 -8.15
C THR A 143 10.78 14.25 -6.74
N ILE A 144 10.32 13.34 -5.89
CA ILE A 144 10.77 13.24 -4.49
C ILE A 144 11.61 11.96 -4.31
N PRO A 145 12.96 12.09 -4.20
CA PRO A 145 13.85 10.93 -4.12
C PRO A 145 13.88 10.24 -2.75
N SER A 146 13.33 10.86 -1.69
CA SER A 146 13.37 10.29 -0.34
C SER A 146 12.04 10.43 0.38
N ILE A 147 11.51 9.31 0.89
CA ILE A 147 10.30 9.23 1.74
C ILE A 147 10.46 10.08 3.01
N TYR A 148 11.70 10.32 3.47
CA TYR A 148 12.05 11.15 4.62
C TYR A 148 11.80 12.65 4.44
N GLY A 149 11.58 13.15 3.22
CA GLY A 149 11.25 14.56 2.97
C GLY A 149 9.74 14.87 3.04
N LEU A 150 8.91 13.84 3.19
CA LEU A 150 7.44 13.91 3.15
C LEU A 150 6.78 13.69 4.53
N TRP A 151 7.57 13.44 5.58
CA TRP A 151 7.11 13.33 6.96
C TRP A 151 7.59 14.52 7.78
#